data_AF-A0A9E1UXM9-F1
#
_entry.id   AF-A0A9E1UXM9-F1
#
_cell.length_a   1.000
_cell.length_b   1.000
_cell.length_c   1.000
_cell.angle_alpha   90.00
_cell.angle_beta   90.00
_cell.angle_gamma   90.00
#
_symmetry.space_group_name_H-M   'P 1'
#
loop_
_entity.id
_entity.type
_entity.pdbx_description
1 polymer ?
#
loop_
_entity_poly.entity_id
_entity_poly.type
_entity_poly.pdbx_seq_one_letter_code
_entity_poly.pdbx_strand_id
1 'polypeptide(L)'
;TPASPWQVTQVWRAAGDGLLGMIVLEALEDAPGIAVQGRIALGQIDPRQIAGKDWRAGPLRVRFYDSFGTTSAQPVPANTTPTRWPGIVCEQPLADGAKAGQRFVYSVWLGPETATPPTQFERLPEDTGWVAVWADGRRVAAVFNPGAEQTEIRVPWSGASPQVWNGLAGEAARPRPKGGSVLVQLPAGACALLAR
;
A
#
# COMPACT_ATOMS: atom_id res chain seq x y z
N THR A 1 -25.24 -8.09 -9.37
CA THR A 1 -23.96 -7.89 -10.08
C THR A 1 -23.21 -9.20 -10.04
N PRO A 2 -22.76 -9.76 -11.18
CA PRO A 2 -21.90 -10.94 -11.16
C PRO A 2 -20.63 -10.67 -10.34
N ALA A 3 -20.06 -11.71 -9.73
CA ALA A 3 -18.81 -11.59 -9.00
C ALA A 3 -17.71 -11.12 -9.97
N SER A 4 -16.90 -10.16 -9.52
CA SER A 4 -15.73 -9.74 -10.27
C SER A 4 -14.71 -10.89 -10.27
N PRO A 5 -14.03 -11.19 -11.39
CA PRO A 5 -12.91 -12.14 -11.41
C PRO A 5 -11.68 -11.61 -10.65
N TRP A 6 -11.77 -10.36 -10.19
CA TRP A 6 -10.69 -9.65 -9.51
C TRP A 6 -11.01 -9.42 -8.03
N GLN A 7 -10.04 -9.68 -7.18
CA GLN A 7 -10.00 -9.21 -5.81
C GLN A 7 -9.02 -8.04 -5.68
N VAL A 8 -9.48 -6.96 -5.03
CA VAL A 8 -8.66 -5.80 -4.70
C VAL A 8 -8.48 -5.74 -3.19
N THR A 9 -7.23 -5.69 -2.76
CA THR A 9 -6.86 -5.43 -1.38
C THR A 9 -6.07 -4.13 -1.32
N GLN A 10 -6.55 -3.18 -0.51
CA GLN A 10 -5.99 -1.84 -0.43
C GLN A 10 -5.87 -1.42 1.03
N VAL A 11 -4.66 -1.05 1.45
CA VAL A 11 -4.40 -0.54 2.80
C VAL A 11 -3.56 0.70 2.74
N TRP A 12 -4.08 1.77 3.34
CA TRP A 12 -3.44 3.08 3.42
C TRP A 12 -3.33 3.55 4.85
N ARG A 13 -2.27 4.30 5.11
CA ARG A 13 -2.11 5.10 6.31
C ARG A 13 -1.75 6.52 5.90
N ALA A 14 -2.52 7.48 6.40
CA ALA A 14 -2.27 8.90 6.24
C ALA A 14 -1.77 9.52 7.55
N ALA A 15 -0.72 10.33 7.50
CA ALA A 15 -0.32 11.19 8.60
C ALA A 15 0.51 12.40 8.11
N GLY A 16 1.08 13.17 9.03
CA GLY A 16 1.83 14.39 8.72
C GLY A 16 3.07 14.18 7.83
N ASP A 17 3.65 12.98 7.80
CA ASP A 17 4.76 12.61 6.92
C ASP A 17 4.32 11.99 5.58
N GLY A 18 3.03 12.05 5.29
CA GLY A 18 2.44 11.62 4.02
C GLY A 18 1.54 10.39 4.12
N LEU A 19 1.25 9.85 2.94
CA LEU A 19 0.49 8.64 2.69
C LEU A 19 1.44 7.47 2.44
N LEU A 20 1.15 6.34 3.07
CA LEU A 20 1.77 5.05 2.81
C LEU A 20 0.67 4.10 2.37
N GLY A 21 0.89 3.38 1.29
CA GLY A 21 -0.12 2.48 0.77
C GLY A 21 0.43 1.27 0.07
N MET A 22 -0.37 0.21 0.11
CA MET A 22 -0.19 -0.99 -0.68
C MET A 22 -1.52 -1.32 -1.34
N ILE A 23 -1.45 -1.71 -2.61
CA ILE A 23 -2.57 -2.23 -3.37
C ILE A 23 -2.13 -3.53 -4.00
N VAL A 24 -2.93 -4.56 -3.79
CA VAL A 24 -2.81 -5.88 -4.42
C VAL A 24 -4.07 -6.10 -5.24
N LEU A 25 -3.90 -6.36 -6.53
CA LEU A 25 -4.94 -6.87 -7.40
C LEU A 25 -4.60 -8.33 -7.72
N GLU A 26 -5.54 -9.22 -7.47
CA GLU A 26 -5.42 -10.65 -7.74
C GLU A 26 -6.54 -11.11 -8.66
N ALA A 27 -6.19 -11.89 -9.69
CA ALA A 27 -7.16 -12.62 -10.50
C ALA A 27 -7.56 -13.90 -9.77
N LEU A 28 -8.82 -14.01 -9.34
CA LEU A 28 -9.34 -15.21 -8.67
C LEU A 28 -9.67 -16.34 -9.66
N GLU A 29 -9.92 -15.96 -10.91
CA GLU A 29 -10.13 -16.83 -12.05
C GLU A 29 -9.41 -16.24 -13.27
N ASP A 30 -9.33 -17.02 -14.36
CA ASP A 30 -8.81 -16.50 -15.62
C ASP A 30 -9.66 -15.30 -16.07
N ALA A 31 -9.04 -14.12 -16.12
CA ALA A 31 -9.73 -12.85 -16.34
C ALA A 31 -9.35 -12.27 -17.70
N PRO A 32 -10.31 -12.03 -18.62
CA PRO A 32 -10.01 -11.38 -19.88
C PRO A 32 -9.62 -9.92 -19.62
N GLY A 33 -8.65 -9.43 -20.39
CA GLY A 33 -8.19 -8.05 -20.29
C GLY A 33 -7.00 -7.79 -21.20
N ILE A 34 -6.79 -6.54 -21.57
CA ILE A 34 -5.65 -6.11 -22.40
C ILE A 34 -4.52 -5.50 -21.56
N ALA A 35 -4.84 -5.04 -20.34
CA ALA A 35 -3.87 -4.48 -19.39
C ALA A 35 -4.45 -4.38 -17.97
N VAL A 36 -3.55 -4.38 -16.98
CA VAL A 36 -3.82 -3.91 -15.61
C VAL A 36 -3.19 -2.54 -15.42
N GLN A 37 -3.93 -1.62 -14.78
CA GLN A 37 -3.44 -0.28 -14.45
C GLN A 37 -3.60 0.04 -12.96
N GLY A 38 -2.49 0.34 -12.30
CA GLY A 38 -2.44 0.99 -10.99
C GLY A 38 -2.27 2.49 -11.21
N ARG A 39 -3.02 3.33 -10.51
CA ARG A 39 -3.08 4.77 -10.80
C ARG A 39 -2.93 5.60 -9.53
N ILE A 40 -2.14 6.66 -9.62
CA ILE A 40 -1.98 7.67 -8.57
C ILE A 40 -2.28 9.04 -9.16
N ALA A 41 -3.41 9.63 -8.78
CA ALA A 41 -3.77 10.99 -9.16
C ALA A 41 -3.05 12.00 -8.27
N LEU A 42 -2.42 13.02 -8.87
CA LEU A 42 -1.56 13.99 -8.16
C LEU A 42 -2.04 15.44 -8.31
N GLY A 43 -3.31 15.63 -8.66
CA GLY A 43 -3.89 16.94 -8.92
C GLY A 43 -3.46 17.49 -10.28
N GLN A 44 -3.36 18.81 -10.40
CA GLN A 44 -3.18 19.50 -11.68
C GLN A 44 -1.73 19.66 -12.14
N ILE A 45 -0.75 19.18 -11.37
CA ILE A 45 0.67 19.33 -11.69
C ILE A 45 1.19 18.05 -12.32
N ASP A 46 1.83 18.17 -13.48
CA ASP A 46 2.41 17.03 -14.19
C ASP A 46 3.51 16.33 -13.37
N PRO A 47 3.37 15.02 -13.09
CA PRO A 47 4.42 14.28 -12.43
C PRO A 47 5.62 14.09 -13.36
N ARG A 48 6.81 14.20 -12.78
CA ARG A 48 8.08 13.94 -13.45
C ARG A 48 8.89 12.92 -12.66
N GLN A 49 9.43 11.93 -13.34
CA GLN A 49 10.35 10.98 -12.75
C GLN A 49 11.68 11.69 -12.46
N ILE A 50 12.16 11.62 -11.22
CA ILE A 50 13.39 12.31 -10.81
C ILE A 50 14.56 11.35 -10.67
N ALA A 51 14.32 10.12 -10.24
CA ALA A 51 15.34 9.07 -10.16
C ALA A 51 14.69 7.71 -9.92
N GLY A 52 14.95 6.71 -10.76
CA GLY A 52 14.48 5.34 -10.54
C GLY A 52 12.99 5.28 -10.18
N LYS A 53 12.65 4.86 -8.96
CA LYS A 53 11.27 4.73 -8.49
C LYS A 53 10.66 6.02 -7.90
N ASP A 54 11.41 7.12 -7.93
CA ASP A 54 11.02 8.41 -7.35
C ASP A 54 10.48 9.37 -8.41
N TRP A 55 9.36 10.00 -8.07
CA TRP A 55 8.65 10.98 -8.88
C TRP A 55 8.36 12.25 -8.07
N ARG A 56 8.09 13.35 -8.77
CA ARG A 56 7.71 14.64 -8.18
C ARG A 56 6.56 15.28 -8.95
N ALA A 57 5.58 15.82 -8.24
CA ALA A 57 4.51 16.67 -8.77
C ALA A 57 4.35 17.90 -7.86
N GLY A 58 4.95 19.03 -8.23
CA GLY A 58 5.01 20.21 -7.37
C GLY A 58 5.73 19.89 -6.04
N PRO A 59 5.13 20.22 -4.87
CA PRO A 59 5.71 19.92 -3.56
C PRO A 59 5.50 18.47 -3.11
N LEU A 60 4.83 17.63 -3.91
CA LEU A 60 4.62 16.22 -3.61
C LEU A 60 5.74 15.37 -4.20
N ARG A 61 6.27 14.47 -3.38
CA ARG A 61 7.16 13.38 -3.78
C ARG A 61 6.40 12.07 -3.73
N VAL A 62 6.68 11.20 -4.69
CA VAL A 62 6.13 9.85 -4.74
C VAL A 62 7.29 8.88 -4.89
N ARG A 63 7.32 7.83 -4.07
CA ARG A 63 8.28 6.73 -4.17
C ARG A 63 7.53 5.42 -4.25
N PHE A 64 7.73 4.69 -5.34
CA PHE A 64 7.30 3.29 -5.41
C PHE A 64 8.35 2.39 -4.75
N TYR A 65 7.90 1.40 -3.99
CA TYR A 65 8.75 0.33 -3.48
C TYR A 65 8.55 -0.92 -4.31
N ASP A 66 7.28 -1.27 -4.54
CA ASP A 66 6.84 -2.23 -5.56
C ASP A 66 6.03 -1.51 -6.64
N SER A 67 6.19 -1.96 -7.87
CA SER A 67 5.35 -1.57 -9.00
C SER A 67 5.33 -2.72 -10.00
N PHE A 68 4.18 -3.00 -10.59
CA PHE A 68 4.07 -3.91 -11.72
C PHE A 68 4.17 -3.15 -13.04
N GLY A 69 4.62 -3.87 -14.08
CA GLY A 69 4.74 -3.32 -15.43
C GLY A 69 5.60 -2.07 -15.51
N THR A 70 5.20 -1.14 -16.37
CA THR A 70 5.93 0.12 -16.61
C THR A 70 5.26 1.28 -15.89
N THR A 71 6.06 2.10 -15.20
CA THR A 71 5.58 3.34 -14.59
C THR A 71 5.74 4.50 -15.57
N SER A 72 4.69 5.30 -15.76
CA SER A 72 4.71 6.46 -16.65
C SER A 72 3.79 7.57 -16.16
N ALA A 73 4.09 8.81 -16.52
CA ALA A 73 3.18 9.93 -16.32
C ALA A 73 2.06 9.88 -17.37
N GLN A 74 0.81 9.76 -16.92
CA GLN A 74 -0.36 9.72 -17.80
C GLN A 74 -1.56 10.41 -17.14
N PRO A 75 -2.53 10.92 -17.93
CA PRO A 75 -3.80 11.38 -17.38
C PRO A 75 -4.59 10.23 -16.74
N VAL A 76 -4.98 10.38 -15.47
CA VAL A 76 -5.79 9.42 -14.71
C VAL A 76 -7.20 9.98 -14.42
N PRO A 77 -8.22 9.13 -14.27
CA PRO A 77 -9.58 9.60 -13.96
C PRO A 77 -9.63 10.41 -12.66
N ALA A 78 -10.37 11.52 -12.66
CA ALA A 78 -10.69 12.28 -11.45
C ALA A 78 -12.09 11.88 -10.97
N ASN A 79 -12.23 11.50 -9.70
CA ASN A 79 -13.51 11.00 -9.16
C ASN A 79 -14.65 12.03 -9.16
N THR A 80 -14.34 13.32 -9.28
CA THR A 80 -15.32 14.41 -9.11
C THR A 80 -15.41 15.37 -10.30
N THR A 81 -14.61 15.17 -11.36
CA THR A 81 -14.63 16.04 -12.54
C THR A 81 -14.51 15.19 -13.82
N PRO A 82 -15.17 15.59 -14.92
CA PRO A 82 -15.03 14.90 -16.21
C PRO A 82 -13.61 15.03 -16.80
N THR A 83 -12.77 15.88 -16.21
CA THR A 83 -11.37 16.06 -16.59
C THR A 83 -10.47 14.99 -15.98
N ARG A 84 -9.54 14.46 -16.78
CA ARG A 84 -8.44 13.62 -16.28
C ARG A 84 -7.40 14.50 -15.59
N TRP A 85 -6.85 14.03 -14.48
CA TRP A 85 -5.76 14.70 -13.79
C TRP A 85 -4.43 14.08 -14.19
N PRO A 86 -3.34 14.87 -14.28
CA PRO A 86 -2.00 14.31 -14.29
C PRO A 86 -1.80 13.31 -13.13
N GLY A 87 -1.19 12.18 -13.46
CA GLY A 87 -0.95 11.12 -12.50
C GLY A 87 0.16 10.18 -12.96
N ILE A 88 0.46 9.21 -12.10
CA ILE A 88 1.42 8.14 -12.40
C ILE A 88 0.62 6.86 -12.60
N VAL A 89 0.89 6.16 -13.69
CA VAL A 89 0.26 4.89 -14.03
C VAL A 89 1.32 3.79 -14.03
N CYS A 90 1.09 2.74 -13.25
CA CYS A 90 1.74 1.45 -13.37
C CYS A 90 0.92 0.60 -14.35
N GLU A 91 1.43 0.32 -15.54
CA GLU A 91 0.69 -0.43 -16.56
C GLU A 91 1.42 -1.73 -16.91
N GLN A 92 0.69 -2.84 -16.82
CA GLN A 92 1.14 -4.13 -17.34
C GLN A 92 0.17 -4.61 -18.43
N PRO A 93 0.61 -4.67 -19.70
CA PRO A 93 -0.15 -5.32 -20.76
C PRO A 93 -0.39 -6.80 -20.44
N LEU A 94 -1.55 -7.31 -20.85
CA LEU A 94 -1.95 -8.70 -20.72
C LEU A 94 -2.18 -9.25 -22.14
N ALA A 95 -1.28 -10.12 -22.61
CA ALA A 95 -1.38 -10.69 -23.95
C ALA A 95 -2.63 -11.57 -24.11
N ASP A 96 -2.93 -12.39 -23.11
CA ASP A 96 -4.02 -13.38 -23.12
C ASP A 96 -4.93 -13.24 -21.89
N GLY A 97 -5.07 -12.03 -21.35
CA GLY A 97 -5.68 -11.80 -20.04
C GLY A 97 -4.76 -12.16 -18.87
N ALA A 98 -5.33 -12.16 -17.67
CA ALA A 98 -4.64 -12.58 -16.46
C ALA A 98 -5.07 -14.00 -16.08
N LYS A 99 -4.12 -14.78 -15.56
CA LYS A 99 -4.38 -16.15 -15.10
C LYS A 99 -4.82 -16.17 -13.64
N ALA A 100 -5.63 -17.15 -13.27
CA ALA A 100 -6.00 -17.37 -11.87
C ALA A 100 -4.75 -17.43 -10.97
N GLY A 101 -4.77 -16.71 -9.86
CA GLY A 101 -3.65 -16.53 -8.94
C GLY A 101 -2.59 -15.53 -9.39
N GLN A 102 -2.73 -14.89 -10.55
CA GLN A 102 -1.82 -13.83 -10.98
C GLN A 102 -2.07 -12.55 -10.18
N ARG A 103 -0.98 -11.94 -9.71
CA ARG A 103 -1.02 -10.83 -8.76
C ARG A 103 -0.25 -9.62 -9.27
N PHE A 104 -0.86 -8.46 -9.12
CA PHE A 104 -0.32 -7.16 -9.52
C PHE A 104 -0.27 -6.27 -8.28
N VAL A 105 0.95 -5.97 -7.83
CA VAL A 105 1.16 -5.27 -6.56
C VAL A 105 1.91 -3.96 -6.81
N TYR A 106 1.42 -2.89 -6.20
CA TYR A 106 2.24 -1.70 -6.00
C TYR A 106 2.16 -1.23 -4.56
N SER A 107 3.28 -0.72 -4.08
CA SER A 107 3.42 -0.13 -2.76
C SER A 107 4.11 1.21 -2.91
N VAL A 108 3.62 2.21 -2.19
CA VAL A 108 3.97 3.60 -2.47
C VAL A 108 3.97 4.45 -1.21
N TRP A 109 4.92 5.37 -1.16
CA TRP A 109 4.87 6.53 -0.29
C TRP A 109 4.60 7.78 -1.10
N LEU A 110 3.70 8.63 -0.62
CA LEU A 110 3.46 9.97 -1.14
C LEU A 110 3.58 10.95 0.01
N GLY A 111 4.43 11.97 -0.10
CA GLY A 111 4.56 12.94 0.98
C GLY A 111 5.07 14.29 0.50
N PRO A 112 5.13 15.28 1.41
CA PRO A 112 5.69 16.58 1.09
C PRO A 112 7.19 16.45 0.81
N GLU A 113 7.74 17.39 0.03
CA GLU A 113 9.17 17.42 -0.30
C GLU A 113 10.08 17.50 0.93
N THR A 114 9.56 18.04 2.03
CA THR A 114 10.25 18.18 3.32
C THR A 114 10.26 16.89 4.14
N ALA A 115 9.45 15.89 3.79
CA ALA A 115 9.43 14.61 4.47
C ALA A 115 10.40 13.61 3.82
N THR A 116 11.06 12.82 4.67
CA THR A 116 11.93 11.73 4.22
C THR A 116 11.07 10.48 3.99
N PRO A 117 11.08 9.87 2.79
CA PRO A 117 10.41 8.60 2.56
C PRO A 117 11.03 7.47 3.39
N PRO A 118 10.28 6.40 3.70
CA PRO A 118 10.87 5.17 4.22
C PRO A 118 12.02 4.67 3.33
N THR A 119 13.02 4.05 3.95
CA THR A 119 14.09 3.35 3.23
C THR A 119 13.65 1.93 2.83
N GLN A 120 12.72 1.34 3.58
CA GLN A 120 12.16 0.01 3.31
C GLN A 120 10.64 0.05 3.41
N PHE A 121 9.99 -0.77 2.59
CA PHE A 121 8.56 -1.06 2.64
C PHE A 121 8.41 -2.53 2.31
N GLU A 122 7.97 -3.33 3.28
CA GLU A 122 7.88 -4.78 3.17
C GLU A 122 6.44 -5.21 3.33
N ARG A 123 5.96 -6.09 2.44
CA ARG A 123 4.65 -6.71 2.57
C ARG A 123 4.73 -7.85 3.57
N LEU A 124 3.69 -7.99 4.38
CA LEU A 124 3.55 -9.15 5.24
C LEU A 124 3.08 -10.37 4.41
N PRO A 125 3.39 -11.59 4.86
CA PRO A 125 2.85 -12.81 4.26
C PRO A 125 1.32 -12.77 4.16
N GLU A 126 0.79 -13.48 3.16
CA GLU A 126 -0.66 -13.62 2.93
C GLU A 126 -1.39 -12.27 2.75
N ASP A 127 -0.65 -11.22 2.39
CA ASP A 127 -1.15 -9.86 2.21
C ASP A 127 -1.81 -9.27 3.44
N THR A 128 -1.47 -9.75 4.63
CA THR A 128 -2.06 -9.33 5.89
C THR A 128 -1.62 -7.93 6.35
N GLY A 129 -0.84 -7.21 5.53
CA GLY A 129 -0.35 -5.88 5.86
C GLY A 129 0.98 -5.52 5.22
N TRP A 130 1.59 -4.48 5.79
CA TRP A 130 2.91 -4.01 5.41
C TRP A 130 3.64 -3.37 6.59
N VAL A 131 4.97 -3.27 6.49
CA VAL A 131 5.86 -2.57 7.41
C VAL A 131 6.73 -1.60 6.63
N ALA A 132 6.75 -0.33 7.04
CA ALA A 132 7.64 0.70 6.53
C ALA A 132 8.71 1.04 7.57
N VAL A 133 9.96 1.16 7.14
CA VAL A 133 11.11 1.45 8.00
C VAL A 133 11.88 2.65 7.44
N TRP A 134 12.26 3.57 8.31
CA TRP A 134 13.08 4.74 7.97
C TRP A 134 14.53 4.53 8.38
N ALA A 135 15.42 5.35 7.83
CA ALA A 135 16.86 5.31 8.12
C ALA A 135 17.19 5.49 9.60
N ASP A 136 16.36 6.23 10.35
CA ASP A 136 16.49 6.45 11.79
C ASP A 136 15.94 5.29 12.66
N GLY A 137 15.46 4.22 12.02
CA GLY A 137 14.86 3.08 12.69
C GLY A 137 13.41 3.29 13.12
N ARG A 138 12.77 4.42 12.75
CA ARG A 138 11.32 4.59 12.89
C ARG A 138 10.61 3.51 12.06
N ARG A 139 9.54 2.96 12.63
CA ARG A 139 8.75 1.88 12.03
C ARG A 139 7.28 2.22 12.11
N VAL A 140 6.56 1.93 11.04
CA VAL A 140 5.11 1.97 10.98
C VAL A 140 4.64 0.72 10.27
N ALA A 141 3.59 0.08 10.76
CA ALA A 141 2.97 -1.05 10.09
C ALA A 141 1.46 -0.92 10.11
N ALA A 142 0.81 -1.35 9.03
CA ALA A 142 -0.64 -1.54 9.01
C ALA A 142 -0.92 -3.01 8.75
N VAL A 143 -1.78 -3.60 9.56
CA VAL A 143 -2.16 -5.02 9.47
C VAL A 143 -3.66 -5.19 9.49
N PHE A 144 -4.14 -6.24 8.87
CA PHE A 144 -5.56 -6.54 8.77
C PHE A 144 -5.81 -8.02 8.58
N ASN A 145 -6.95 -8.47 9.08
CA ASN A 145 -7.41 -9.84 8.96
C ASN A 145 -8.59 -9.89 7.97
N PRO A 146 -8.38 -10.34 6.72
CA PRO A 146 -9.46 -10.49 5.75
C PRO A 146 -10.28 -11.78 5.96
N GLY A 147 -9.84 -12.67 6.85
CA GLY A 147 -10.47 -13.97 7.10
C GLY A 147 -11.78 -13.88 7.88
N ALA A 148 -12.43 -15.04 8.02
CA ALA A 148 -13.70 -15.20 8.74
C ALA A 148 -13.51 -15.52 10.24
N GLU A 149 -12.29 -15.83 10.67
CA GLU A 149 -11.95 -16.19 12.06
C GLU A 149 -10.89 -15.24 12.61
N GLN A 150 -10.76 -15.19 13.94
CA GLN A 150 -9.66 -14.46 14.58
C GLN A 150 -8.32 -15.08 14.18
N THR A 151 -7.33 -14.25 13.90
CA THR A 151 -5.98 -14.69 13.57
C THR A 151 -4.91 -13.89 14.30
N GLU A 152 -3.72 -14.47 14.41
CA GLU A 152 -2.54 -13.81 14.92
C GLU A 152 -1.64 -13.38 13.77
N ILE A 153 -1.41 -12.07 13.64
CA ILE A 153 -0.51 -11.52 12.62
C ILE A 153 0.83 -11.23 13.27
N ARG A 154 1.89 -11.84 12.72
CA ARG A 154 3.28 -11.61 13.13
C ARG A 154 3.87 -10.45 12.34
N VAL A 155 4.17 -9.35 13.04
CA VAL A 155 4.76 -8.15 12.44
C VAL A 155 6.25 -8.08 12.78
N PRO A 156 7.17 -8.08 11.80
CA PRO A 156 8.59 -7.84 12.04
C PRO A 156 8.81 -6.49 12.74
N TRP A 157 9.38 -6.54 13.94
CA TRP A 157 9.54 -5.35 14.77
C TRP A 157 10.80 -5.44 15.63
N SER A 158 11.65 -4.41 15.52
CA SER A 158 12.85 -4.26 16.34
C SER A 158 12.84 -2.90 17.03
N GLY A 159 13.42 -2.83 18.23
CA GLY A 159 13.53 -1.61 19.01
C GLY A 159 12.43 -1.48 20.06
N ALA A 160 11.99 -0.26 20.34
CA ALA A 160 10.99 0.01 21.36
C ALA A 160 9.62 -0.59 20.99
N SER A 161 8.85 -0.97 22.02
CA SER A 161 7.48 -1.45 21.85
C SER A 161 6.64 -0.44 21.06
N PRO A 162 5.92 -0.89 20.01
CA PRO A 162 4.99 -0.02 19.32
C PRO A 162 3.79 0.32 20.20
N GLN A 163 3.14 1.43 19.87
CA GLN A 163 1.72 1.60 20.14
C GLN A 163 0.94 0.87 19.05
N VAL A 164 -0.04 0.07 19.46
CA VAL A 164 -0.90 -0.70 18.57
C VAL A 164 -2.33 -0.24 18.78
N TRP A 165 -2.93 0.32 17.74
CA TRP A 165 -4.32 0.75 17.74
C TRP A 165 -5.16 -0.28 17.01
N ASN A 166 -6.15 -0.87 17.68
CA ASN A 166 -7.11 -1.80 17.09
C ASN A 166 -8.53 -1.20 17.06
N GLY A 167 -9.22 -1.33 15.91
CA GLY A 167 -10.62 -0.91 15.77
C GLY A 167 -10.89 0.59 15.86
N LEU A 168 -12.18 0.95 15.90
CA LEU A 168 -12.68 2.33 15.82
C LEU A 168 -12.50 3.14 17.11
N ALA A 169 -12.34 2.46 18.26
CA ALA A 169 -12.26 3.09 19.57
C ALA A 169 -10.83 3.47 20.00
N GLY A 170 -9.81 3.07 19.23
CA GLY A 170 -8.43 3.53 19.44
C GLY A 170 -7.77 3.07 20.74
N GLU A 171 -8.20 1.96 21.34
CA GLU A 171 -7.49 1.40 22.50
C GLU A 171 -6.07 1.03 22.08
N ALA A 172 -5.10 1.75 22.66
CA ALA A 172 -3.70 1.58 22.33
C ALA A 172 -3.07 0.53 23.25
N ALA A 173 -2.80 -0.66 22.73
CA ALA A 173 -1.97 -1.65 23.41
C ALA A 173 -0.47 -1.35 23.19
N ARG A 174 0.38 -1.71 24.14
CA ARG A 174 1.85 -1.63 24.01
C ARG A 174 2.50 -3.01 24.18
N PRO A 175 2.32 -3.92 23.21
CA PRO A 175 2.90 -5.25 23.30
C PRO A 175 4.43 -5.16 23.32
N ARG A 176 5.07 -6.06 24.07
CA ARG A 176 6.54 -6.19 24.06
C ARG A 176 6.96 -7.01 22.84
N PRO A 177 7.88 -6.51 21.99
CA PRO A 177 8.46 -7.31 20.93
C PRO A 177 9.12 -8.57 21.51
N LYS A 178 8.88 -9.71 20.88
CA LYS A 178 9.48 -11.01 21.22
C LYS A 178 10.05 -11.63 19.95
N GLY A 179 11.32 -12.06 20.00
CA GLY A 179 11.98 -12.72 18.87
C GLY A 179 11.98 -11.88 17.58
N GLY A 180 12.19 -10.56 17.70
CA GLY A 180 12.20 -9.63 16.54
C GLY A 180 10.83 -9.37 15.92
N SER A 181 9.74 -9.66 16.64
CA SER A 181 8.38 -9.46 16.14
C SER A 181 7.42 -8.99 17.23
N VAL A 182 6.33 -8.36 16.79
CA VAL A 182 5.14 -8.10 17.60
C VAL A 182 4.01 -8.97 17.06
N LEU A 183 3.29 -9.64 17.96
CA LEU A 183 2.13 -10.45 17.63
C LEU A 183 0.87 -9.63 17.85
N VAL A 184 -0.01 -9.58 16.86
CA VAL A 184 -1.26 -8.82 16.91
C VAL A 184 -2.41 -9.79 16.69
N GLN A 185 -3.23 -9.95 17.72
CA GLN A 185 -4.48 -10.72 17.63
C GLN A 185 -5.55 -9.84 16.99
N LEU A 186 -6.07 -10.26 15.85
CA LEU A 186 -7.07 -9.52 15.08
C LEU A 186 -8.32 -10.37 14.81
N PRO A 187 -9.51 -9.92 15.26
CA PRO A 187 -10.78 -10.50 14.84
C PRO A 187 -10.95 -10.48 13.32
N ALA A 188 -11.87 -11.30 12.83
CA ALA A 188 -12.30 -11.30 11.43
C ALA A 188 -12.70 -9.89 10.96
N GLY A 189 -12.17 -9.44 9.82
CA GLY A 189 -12.46 -8.13 9.23
C GLY A 189 -11.84 -6.93 9.96
N ALA A 190 -11.04 -7.14 11.01
CA ALA A 190 -10.41 -6.06 11.77
C ALA A 190 -9.07 -5.62 11.17
N CYS A 191 -8.67 -4.38 11.46
CA CYS A 191 -7.34 -3.86 11.17
C CYS A 191 -6.70 -3.24 12.41
N ALA A 192 -5.38 -3.13 12.38
CA ALA A 192 -4.59 -2.41 13.36
C ALA A 192 -3.46 -1.60 12.71
N LEU A 193 -3.14 -0.50 13.36
CA LEU A 193 -1.96 0.31 13.07
C LEU A 193 -0.94 0.10 14.17
N LEU A 194 0.34 -0.03 13.80
CA LEU A 194 1.47 -0.06 14.72
C LEU A 194 2.38 1.12 14.38
N ALA A 195 2.72 1.93 15.37
CA ALA A 195 3.70 2.99 15.19
C ALA A 195 4.50 3.22 16.48
N ARG A 196 5.68 3.79 16.31
CA ARG A 196 6.52 4.28 17.41
C ARG A 196 6.49 5.79 17.47
#